data_AF-A0A386HVK6-F1
#
_entry.id   AF-A0A386HVK6-F1
#
_cell.length_a   1.000
_cell.length_b   1.000
_cell.length_c   1.000
_cell.angle_alpha   90.00
_cell.angle_beta   90.00
_cell.angle_gamma   90.00
#
_symmetry.space_group_name_H-M   'P 1'
#
loop_
_entity.id
_entity.type
_entity.pdbx_description
1 polymer ?
#
loop_
_entity_poly.entity_id
_entity_poly.type
_entity_poly.pdbx_seq_one_letter_code
_entity_poly.pdbx_strand_id
1 'polypeptide(L)' 'LGLPATFQFGGMKRTDPITKYILHHGDVVVWGGPSRLFYHGILPLKSGEHERLGPFRLNLTFRKAF' A
#
# COMPACT_ATOMS: atom_id res chain seq x y z
N LEU A 1 -2.69 -1.44 -8.56
CA LEU A 1 -3.45 -1.69 -9.81
C LEU A 1 -4.68 -2.54 -9.46
N GLY A 2 -5.84 -2.23 -10.03
CA GLY A 2 -7.09 -2.93 -9.73
C GLY A 2 -7.88 -2.27 -8.62
N LEU A 3 -8.55 -3.06 -7.78
CA LEU A 3 -9.39 -2.55 -6.69
C LEU A 3 -8.64 -1.56 -5.76
N PRO A 4 -9.35 -0.56 -5.20
CA PRO A 4 -8.76 0.32 -4.21
C PRO A 4 -8.44 -0.44 -2.92
N ALA A 5 -7.35 -0.09 -2.25
CA ALA A 5 -7.02 -0.63 -0.92
C ALA A 5 -6.63 0.46 0.06
N THR A 6 -6.92 0.22 1.35
CA THR A 6 -6.47 1.09 2.43
C THR A 6 -5.05 0.70 2.85
N PHE A 7 -4.10 1.55 2.54
CA PHE A 7 -2.70 1.46 2.93
C PHE A 7 -2.49 2.13 4.28
N GLN A 8 -1.89 1.40 5.21
CA GLN A 8 -1.47 1.89 6.51
C GLN A 8 0.01 2.25 6.44
N PHE A 9 0.35 3.46 6.88
CA PHE A 9 1.72 3.93 6.99
C PHE A 9 1.97 4.47 8.39
N GLY A 10 2.82 3.77 9.16
CA GLY A 10 3.17 4.11 10.54
C GLY A 10 4.56 4.73 10.63
N GLY A 11 5.22 4.54 11.77
CA GLY A 11 6.58 5.00 12.05
C GLY A 11 7.60 3.88 12.21
N MET A 12 8.71 4.17 12.89
CA MET A 12 9.81 3.23 13.13
C MET A 12 9.46 2.14 14.14
N LYS A 13 8.49 2.37 15.02
CA LYS A 13 8.01 1.39 15.99
C LYS A 13 6.65 0.85 15.59
N ARG A 14 6.38 -0.40 15.96
CA ARG A 14 5.10 -1.06 15.64
C ARG A 14 3.87 -0.35 16.21
N THR A 15 4.05 0.40 17.30
CA THR A 15 3.01 1.13 18.02
C THR A 15 2.92 2.61 17.65
N ASP A 16 3.77 3.10 16.73
CA ASP A 16 3.70 4.50 16.30
C ASP A 16 2.35 4.78 15.61
N PRO A 17 1.84 6.04 15.67
CA PRO A 17 0.58 6.40 15.02
C PRO A 17 0.55 6.02 13.54
N ILE A 18 -0.60 5.51 13.09
CA ILE A 18 -0.80 5.03 11.72
C ILE A 18 -1.64 6.04 10.94
N THR A 19 -1.12 6.53 9.83
CA THR A 19 -1.90 7.25 8.81
C THR A 19 -2.47 6.26 7.79
N LYS A 20 -3.70 6.49 7.33
CA LYS A 20 -4.39 5.66 6.34
C LYS A 20 -4.56 6.43 5.03
N TYR A 21 -4.16 5.80 3.92
CA TYR A 21 -4.32 6.32 2.57
C TYR A 21 -5.12 5.32 1.73
N ILE A 22 -6.07 5.80 0.93
CA ILE A 22 -6.73 4.94 -0.06
C ILE A 22 -5.88 5.00 -1.34
N LEU A 23 -5.35 3.85 -1.75
CA LEU A 23 -4.61 3.70 -3.00
C LEU A 23 -5.55 3.16 -4.08
N HIS A 24 -5.80 3.96 -5.10
CA HIS A 24 -6.61 3.63 -6.27
C HIS A 24 -5.79 2.93 -7.36
N HIS A 25 -6.46 2.57 -8.45
CA HIS A 25 -5.77 2.09 -9.65
C HIS A 25 -4.81 3.17 -10.18
N GLY A 26 -3.56 2.79 -10.47
CA GLY A 26 -2.55 3.69 -11.03
C GLY A 26 -1.73 4.46 -10.00
N ASP A 27 -2.18 4.54 -8.75
CA ASP A 27 -1.43 5.22 -7.69
C ASP A 27 -0.07 4.56 -7.42
N VAL A 28 0.93 5.42 -7.17
CA VAL A 28 2.30 5.03 -6.84
C VAL A 28 2.67 5.66 -5.50
N VAL A 29 3.27 4.85 -4.62
CA VAL A 29 3.83 5.33 -3.35
C VAL A 29 5.33 5.04 -3.36
N VAL A 30 6.13 6.04 -3.02
CA VAL A 30 7.58 5.92 -2.88
C VAL A 30 7.96 6.33 -1.46
N TRP A 31 8.77 5.51 -0.79
CA TRP A 31 9.31 5.87 0.52
C TRP A 31 10.77 5.41 0.65
N GLY A 32 11.56 6.23 1.32
CA GLY A 32 13.01 6.10 1.45
C GLY A 32 13.55 7.07 2.52
N GLY A 33 14.87 7.16 2.67
CA GLY A 33 15.46 8.00 3.73
C GLY A 33 14.92 7.62 5.12
N PRO A 34 14.49 8.59 5.96
CA PRO A 34 13.97 8.31 7.30
C PRO A 34 12.79 7.33 7.34
N SER A 35 11.96 7.32 6.30
CA SER A 35 10.77 6.46 6.24
C SER A 35 11.03 5.07 5.65
N ARG A 36 12.30 4.77 5.29
CA ARG A 36 12.67 3.53 4.59
C ARG A 36 12.27 2.26 5.35
N LEU A 37 12.28 2.34 6.68
CA LEU A 37 12.03 1.22 7.59
C LEU A 37 10.71 1.37 8.36
N PHE A 38 9.84 2.30 7.96
CA PHE A 38 8.56 2.48 8.64
C PHE A 38 7.67 1.24 8.46
N TYR A 39 6.96 0.89 9.53
CA TYR A 39 5.93 -0.13 9.49
C TYR A 39 4.81 0.30 8.54
N HIS A 40 4.41 -0.59 7.64
CA HIS A 40 3.34 -0.34 6.69
C HIS A 40 2.61 -1.64 6.36
N GLY A 41 1.38 -1.53 5.85
CA GLY A 41 0.55 -2.68 5.53
C GLY A 41 -0.68 -2.32 4.72
N ILE A 42 -1.41 -3.34 4.28
CA ILE A 42 -2.68 -3.19 3.57
C ILE A 42 -3.77 -3.80 4.46
N LEU A 43 -4.84 -3.06 4.74
CA LEU A 43 -6.02 -3.61 5.40
C LEU A 43 -6.74 -4.62 4.49
N PRO A 44 -7.60 -5.51 5.06
CA PRO A 44 -8.38 -6.45 4.26
C PRO A 44 -9.04 -5.77 3.06
N LEU A 45 -8.86 -6.36 1.88
CA LEU A 45 -9.41 -5.84 0.64
C LEU A 45 -10.93 -5.95 0.69
N LYS A 46 -11.62 -4.85 0.39
CA LYS A 46 -13.08 -4.87 0.26
C LYS A 46 -13.47 -5.57 -1.04
N SER A 47 -14.57 -6.31 -1.02
CA SER A 47 -15.17 -6.86 -2.24
C SER A 47 -15.47 -5.75 -3.24
N GLY A 48 -15.28 -6.03 -4.53
CA GLY A 48 -15.53 -5.10 -5.62
C GLY A 48 -15.17 -5.70 -6.97
N GLU A 49 -15.37 -4.91 -8.01
CA GLU A 49 -15.07 -5.24 -9.41
C GLU A 49 -14.28 -4.09 -10.04
N HIS A 50 -13.23 -4.42 -10.78
CA HIS A 50 -12.44 -3.47 -11.56
C HIS A 50 -12.46 -3.90 -13.02
N GLU A 51 -12.81 -2.99 -13.94
CA GLU A 51 -13.10 -3.26 -15.36
C GLU A 51 -12.12 -4.23 -16.05
N ARG A 52 -10.83 -4.13 -15.76
CA ARG A 52 -9.77 -4.96 -16.38
C ARG A 52 -9.26 -6.12 -15.53
N LEU A 53 -9.47 -6.08 -14.21
CA LEU A 53 -8.82 -7.00 -13.25
C LEU A 53 -9.83 -7.72 -12.35
N GLY A 54 -11.12 -7.53 -12.58
CA GLY A 54 -12.19 -8.13 -11.78
C GLY A 54 -12.01 -7.86 -10.28
N PRO A 55 -12.12 -8.88 -9.42
CA PRO A 55 -12.06 -8.72 -7.96
C PRO A 55 -10.64 -8.60 -7.40
N PHE A 56 -9.62 -8.40 -8.24
CA PHE A 56 -8.24 -8.45 -7.81
C PHE A 56 -7.60 -7.07 -7.62
N ARG A 57 -6.62 -7.03 -6.71
CA ARG A 57 -5.67 -5.94 -6.58
C ARG A 57 -4.25 -6.46 -6.71
N LEU A 58 -3.50 -5.87 -7.64
CA LEU A 58 -2.08 -6.15 -7.85
C LEU A 58 -1.22 -5.01 -7.31
N ASN A 59 -0.09 -5.35 -6.71
CA ASN A 59 0.90 -4.42 -6.20
C ASN A 59 2.30 -4.84 -6.66
N LEU A 60 3.03 -3.91 -7.26
CA LEU A 60 4.42 -4.11 -7.69
C LEU A 60 5.33 -3.33 -6.74
N THR A 61 6.22 -4.03 -6.03
CA THR A 61 7.14 -3.41 -5.06
C THR A 61 8.57 -3.47 -5.59
N PHE A 62 9.08 -2.34 -6.06
CA PHE A 62 10.43 -2.24 -6.60
C PHE A 62 11.43 -1.91 -5.49
N ARG A 63 12.58 -2.60 -5.49
CA ARG A 63 13.67 -2.39 -4.54
C ARG A 63 15.01 -2.66 -5.22
N LYS A 64 16.05 -1.94 -4.80
CA LYS A 64 17.45 -2.36 -5.03
C LYS A 64 17.77 -3.47 -4.03
N ALA A 65 17.94 -4.70 -4.50
CA ALA A 65 18.21 -5.88 -3.68
C ALA A 65 19.54 -6.51 -4.09
N PHE A 66 20.63 -5.77 -3.88
CA PHE A 66 22.00 -6.18 -4.14
C PHE A 66 22.97 -5.26 -3.39
#